data_AF-A0A3M4K9R8-F1
#
_entry.id   AF-A0A3M4K9R8-F1
#
_cell.length_a   1.000
_cell.length_b   1.000
_cell.length_c   1.000
_cell.angle_alpha   90.00
_cell.angle_beta   90.00
_cell.angle_gamma   90.00
#
_symmetry.space_group_name_H-M   'P 1'
#
loop_
_entity.id
_entity.type
_entity.pdbx_description
1 polymer ?
#
loop_
_entity_poly.entity_id
_entity_poly.type
_entity_poly.pdbx_seq_one_letter_code
_entity_poly.pdbx_strand_id
1 'polypeptide(L)'
;MTQALGFLMTREIAHQLSFEKALHTIQPNFPQGKLPGMPEFTNKFFNMSGEPNVRGPWNQGGEWEFVESPQPAVDGGDGSAYVTLDANDAEVLEMLKERTMSDPDSNPVTGADLGSGFVQGKDL
;
A
#
# COMPACT_ATOMS: atom_id res chain seq x y z
N MET A 1 -20.90 19.88 17.12
CA MET A 1 -19.79 18.92 16.91
C MET A 1 -19.01 18.84 18.21
N THR A 2 -18.78 17.65 18.77
CA THR A 2 -18.14 17.49 20.10
C THR A 2 -16.62 17.71 19.99
N GLN A 3 -15.95 18.16 21.06
CA GLN A 3 -14.48 18.34 21.07
C GLN A 3 -13.75 17.04 20.70
N ALA A 4 -14.25 15.89 21.15
CA ALA A 4 -13.67 14.59 20.83
C ALA A 4 -13.75 14.26 19.33
N LEU A 5 -14.89 14.50 18.68
CA LEU A 5 -15.03 14.27 17.24
C LEU A 5 -14.12 15.22 16.43
N GLY A 6 -14.03 16.48 16.84
CA GLY A 6 -13.11 17.45 16.21
C GLY A 6 -11.66 16.99 16.29
N PHE A 7 -11.20 16.54 17.46
CA PHE A 7 -9.86 16.00 17.65
C PHE A 7 -9.59 14.77 16.76
N LEU A 8 -10.51 13.81 16.73
CA LEU A 8 -10.34 12.59 15.91
C LEU A 8 -10.27 12.91 14.42
N MET A 9 -11.13 13.79 13.91
CA MET A 9 -11.09 14.24 12.51
C MET A 9 -9.74 14.89 12.15
N THR A 10 -9.17 15.70 13.05
CA THR A 10 -7.83 16.28 12.84
C THR A 10 -6.73 15.21 12.83
N ARG A 11 -6.85 14.18 13.68
CA ARG A 11 -5.89 13.06 13.67
C ARG A 11 -5.97 12.25 12.39
N GLU A 12 -7.16 12.04 11.83
CA GLU A 12 -7.32 11.35 10.54
C GLU A 12 -6.67 12.14 9.40
N ILE A 13 -6.81 13.48 9.36
CA ILE A 13 -6.11 14.32 8.38
C ILE A 13 -4.58 14.17 8.53
N ALA A 14 -4.08 14.16 9.76
CA ALA A 14 -2.64 13.97 10.01
C ALA A 14 -2.15 12.59 9.54
N HIS A 15 -2.95 11.53 9.70
CA HIS A 15 -2.62 10.20 9.20
C HIS A 15 -2.59 10.18 7.67
N GLN A 16 -3.61 10.74 7.00
CA GLN A 16 -3.65 10.84 5.54
C GLN A 16 -2.42 11.57 4.99
N LEU A 17 -2.07 12.72 5.58
CA LEU A 17 -0.87 13.47 5.18
C LEU A 17 0.40 12.63 5.36
N SER A 18 0.57 11.99 6.52
CA SER A 18 1.75 11.18 6.81
C SER A 18 1.90 10.01 5.83
N PHE A 19 0.81 9.30 5.52
CA PHE A 19 0.84 8.17 4.61
C PHE A 19 1.09 8.61 3.18
N GLU A 20 0.47 9.68 2.72
CA GLU A 20 0.69 10.17 1.36
C GLU A 20 2.12 10.71 1.17
N LYS A 21 2.69 11.44 2.13
CA LYS A 21 4.10 11.89 2.07
C LYS A 21 5.03 10.69 1.93
N ALA A 22 4.84 9.66 2.75
CA ALA A 22 5.63 8.43 2.69
C ALA A 22 5.49 7.70 1.34
N LEU A 23 4.29 7.67 0.76
CA LEU A 23 4.08 7.09 -0.58
C LEU A 23 4.76 7.90 -1.69
N HIS A 24 4.80 9.23 -1.55
CA HIS A 24 5.37 10.13 -2.54
C HIS A 24 6.88 10.32 -2.44
N THR A 25 7.51 10.01 -1.30
CA THR A 25 8.99 10.06 -1.15
C THR A 25 9.70 8.90 -1.86
N ILE A 26 8.95 7.90 -2.33
CA ILE A 26 9.46 6.83 -3.19
C ILE A 26 9.05 7.20 -4.62
N GLN A 27 10.00 7.44 -5.54
CA GLN A 27 9.69 7.75 -6.93
C GLN A 27 10.64 7.03 -7.91
N PRO A 28 10.11 6.45 -9.01
CA PRO A 28 8.69 6.28 -9.36
C PRO A 28 8.09 5.04 -8.69
N ASN A 29 7.06 5.22 -7.87
CA ASN A 29 6.43 4.13 -7.10
C ASN A 29 5.07 3.67 -7.68
N PHE A 30 4.49 4.44 -8.61
CA PHE A 30 3.19 4.13 -9.22
C PHE A 30 3.25 4.03 -10.75
N PRO A 31 2.62 3.00 -11.36
CA PRO A 31 2.04 1.82 -10.70
C PRO A 31 3.10 0.93 -10.02
N GLN A 32 2.69 0.24 -8.96
CA GLN A 32 3.55 -0.70 -8.24
C GLN A 32 3.87 -1.90 -9.13
N GLY A 33 5.17 -2.14 -9.37
CA GLY A 33 5.63 -3.31 -10.13
C GLY A 33 5.57 -3.15 -11.66
N LYS A 34 6.39 -3.96 -12.36
CA LYS A 34 6.40 -4.04 -13.83
C LYS A 34 5.83 -5.34 -14.37
N LEU A 35 5.76 -6.38 -13.54
CA LEU A 35 5.30 -7.71 -13.93
C LEU A 35 3.78 -7.82 -13.76
N PRO A 36 3.08 -8.57 -14.64
CA PRO A 36 1.69 -8.89 -14.41
C PRO A 36 1.55 -9.69 -13.11
N GLY A 37 0.47 -9.44 -12.38
CA GLY A 37 0.11 -10.25 -11.22
C GLY A 37 -0.18 -11.70 -11.61
N MET A 38 -0.07 -12.60 -10.64
CA MET A 38 -0.45 -14.00 -10.79
C MET A 38 -1.99 -14.10 -10.81
N PRO A 39 -2.62 -14.50 -11.94
CA PRO A 39 -4.08 -14.50 -12.06
C PRO A 39 -4.78 -15.30 -10.97
N GLU A 40 -4.16 -16.39 -10.49
CA GLU A 40 -4.65 -17.24 -9.43
C GLU A 40 -4.79 -16.55 -8.06
N PHE A 41 -4.11 -15.41 -7.84
CA PHE A 41 -4.11 -14.70 -6.57
C PHE A 41 -4.64 -13.25 -6.66
N THR A 42 -4.73 -12.69 -7.88
CA THR A 42 -4.97 -11.26 -8.10
C THR A 42 -6.34 -10.78 -7.59
N ASN A 43 -7.34 -11.65 -7.56
CA ASN A 43 -8.71 -11.36 -7.15
C ASN A 43 -9.18 -12.23 -5.95
N LYS A 44 -8.25 -12.84 -5.21
CA LYS A 44 -8.58 -13.61 -4.00
C LYS A 44 -8.37 -12.76 -2.75
N PHE A 45 -9.39 -12.74 -1.89
CA PHE A 45 -9.27 -12.19 -0.54
C PHE A 45 -9.30 -13.34 0.48
N PHE A 46 -8.21 -13.52 1.21
CA PHE A 46 -8.05 -14.59 2.20
C PHE A 46 -8.37 -14.09 3.61
N ASN A 47 -9.26 -14.78 4.33
CA ASN A 47 -9.50 -14.53 5.74
C ASN A 47 -8.35 -15.07 6.62
N MET A 48 -7.28 -14.28 6.76
CA MET A 48 -6.09 -14.67 7.55
C MET A 48 -6.14 -14.22 9.02
N SER A 49 -7.10 -13.37 9.40
CA SER A 49 -7.17 -12.78 10.74
C SER A 49 -7.87 -13.68 11.76
N GLY A 50 -8.65 -14.68 11.32
CA GLY A 50 -9.45 -15.53 12.19
C GLY A 50 -10.67 -14.82 12.82
N GLU A 51 -10.86 -13.52 12.52
CA GLU A 51 -12.02 -12.72 12.92
C GLU A 51 -12.90 -12.40 11.70
N PRO A 52 -14.19 -12.04 11.89
CA PRO A 52 -15.04 -11.60 10.80
C PRO A 52 -14.44 -10.36 10.11
N ASN A 53 -14.10 -10.49 8.82
CA ASN A 53 -13.59 -9.37 8.04
C ASN A 53 -14.72 -8.43 7.63
N VAL A 54 -14.49 -7.12 7.76
CA VAL A 54 -15.39 -6.12 7.19
C VAL A 54 -15.41 -6.29 5.67
N ARG A 55 -16.62 -6.42 5.11
CA ARG A 55 -16.81 -6.65 3.69
C ARG A 55 -17.17 -5.36 2.95
N GLY A 56 -16.59 -5.15 1.78
CA GLY A 56 -16.79 -3.96 0.95
C GLY A 56 -16.21 -4.12 -0.47
N PRO A 57 -16.26 -3.06 -1.30
CA PRO A 57 -15.79 -3.11 -2.69
C PRO A 57 -14.33 -3.54 -2.87
N TRP A 58 -13.52 -3.43 -1.82
CA TRP A 58 -12.11 -3.82 -1.79
C TRP A 58 -11.88 -5.33 -1.53
N ASN A 59 -12.92 -6.11 -1.23
CA ASN A 59 -12.81 -7.56 -0.98
C ASN A 59 -14.10 -8.37 -1.23
N GLN A 60 -15.11 -7.75 -1.84
CA GLN A 60 -16.39 -8.36 -2.14
C GLN A 60 -17.01 -7.75 -3.41
N GLY A 61 -17.67 -8.60 -4.19
CA GLY A 61 -18.39 -8.21 -5.41
C GLY A 61 -17.51 -8.21 -6.65
N GLY A 62 -18.14 -8.10 -7.82
CA GLY A 62 -17.42 -8.15 -9.10
C GLY A 62 -16.64 -9.45 -9.26
N GLU A 63 -15.33 -9.32 -9.51
CA GLU A 63 -14.40 -10.45 -9.71
C GLU A 63 -13.82 -11.01 -8.40
N TRP A 64 -14.15 -10.46 -7.22
CA TRP A 64 -13.58 -10.93 -5.95
C TRP A 64 -14.03 -12.35 -5.59
N GLU A 65 -13.06 -13.24 -5.34
CA GLU A 65 -13.27 -14.53 -4.70
C GLU A 65 -12.85 -14.43 -3.22
N PHE A 66 -13.74 -14.79 -2.30
CA PHE A 66 -13.44 -14.76 -0.87
C PHE A 66 -13.14 -16.17 -0.34
N VAL A 67 -11.96 -16.33 0.27
CA VAL A 67 -11.51 -17.57 0.86
C VAL A 67 -11.66 -17.48 2.38
N GLU A 68 -12.76 -18.03 2.89
CA GLU A 68 -13.14 -17.97 4.32
C GLU A 68 -12.17 -18.74 5.23
N SER A 69 -11.59 -19.84 4.74
CA SER A 69 -10.72 -20.71 5.55
C SER A 69 -9.46 -21.06 4.78
N PRO A 70 -8.54 -20.09 4.63
CA PRO A 70 -7.30 -20.30 3.90
C PRO A 70 -6.38 -21.27 4.64
N GLN A 71 -5.55 -21.98 3.87
CA GLN A 71 -4.38 -22.66 4.45
C GLN A 71 -3.32 -21.61 4.80
N PRO A 72 -2.47 -21.85 5.83
CA PRO A 72 -1.41 -20.91 6.21
C PRO A 72 -0.46 -20.52 5.06
N ALA A 73 -0.26 -21.43 4.09
CA ALA A 73 0.50 -21.22 2.86
C ALA A 73 -0.41 -21.44 1.64
N VAL A 74 -0.78 -20.35 0.96
CA VAL A 74 -1.77 -20.38 -0.14
C VAL A 74 -1.19 -20.87 -1.47
N ASP A 75 0.13 -21.00 -1.55
CA ASP A 75 0.89 -21.58 -2.65
C ASP A 75 1.13 -23.09 -2.49
N GLY A 76 0.65 -23.69 -1.40
CA GLY A 76 0.84 -25.10 -1.08
C GLY A 76 2.20 -25.43 -0.43
N GLY A 77 3.00 -24.41 -0.10
CA GLY A 77 4.28 -24.55 0.60
C GLY A 77 4.14 -24.69 2.11
N ASP A 78 5.25 -24.46 2.83
CA ASP A 78 5.31 -24.42 4.29
C ASP A 78 5.13 -22.99 4.87
N GLY A 79 4.93 -22.01 4.00
CA GLY A 79 4.82 -20.59 4.34
C GLY A 79 6.16 -19.86 4.44
N SER A 80 7.28 -20.54 4.20
CA SER A 80 8.58 -19.89 4.05
C SER A 80 8.72 -19.30 2.65
N ALA A 81 9.27 -18.07 2.57
CA ALA A 81 9.58 -17.42 1.30
C ALA A 81 11.08 -17.52 1.04
N TYR A 82 11.47 -18.17 -0.06
CA TYR A 82 12.83 -18.20 -0.56
C TYR A 82 12.82 -18.12 -2.08
N VAL A 83 13.86 -17.50 -2.63
CA VAL A 83 14.09 -17.43 -4.07
C VAL A 83 15.57 -17.68 -4.35
N THR A 84 15.86 -18.43 -5.42
CA THR A 84 17.23 -18.53 -5.93
C THR A 84 17.38 -17.50 -7.02
N LEU A 85 18.30 -16.56 -6.84
CA LEU A 85 18.61 -15.54 -7.83
C LEU A 85 19.81 -15.97 -8.65
N ASP A 86 19.71 -15.84 -9.97
CA ASP A 86 20.91 -15.85 -10.82
C ASP A 86 21.63 -14.50 -10.75
N ALA A 87 22.79 -14.41 -11.41
CA ALA A 87 23.60 -13.19 -11.38
C ALA A 87 22.87 -11.97 -11.99
N ASN A 88 22.05 -12.17 -13.02
CA ASN A 88 21.31 -11.08 -13.66
C ASN A 88 20.18 -10.60 -12.75
N ASP A 89 19.43 -11.53 -12.14
CA ASP A 89 18.34 -11.19 -11.22
C ASP A 89 18.86 -10.48 -9.96
N ALA A 90 20.04 -10.86 -9.46
CA ALA A 90 20.68 -10.17 -8.34
C ALA A 90 21.05 -8.71 -8.68
N GLU A 91 21.55 -8.46 -9.90
CA GLU A 91 21.84 -7.11 -10.37
C GLU A 91 20.55 -6.28 -10.50
N VAL A 92 19.48 -6.88 -11.06
CA VAL A 92 18.16 -6.23 -11.15
C VAL A 92 17.59 -5.91 -9.77
N LEU A 93 17.79 -6.77 -8.78
CA LEU A 93 17.36 -6.54 -7.41
C LEU A 93 18.08 -5.36 -6.75
N GLU A 94 19.39 -5.23 -6.91
CA GLU A 94 20.12 -4.07 -6.37
C GLU A 94 19.70 -2.76 -7.05
N MET A 95 19.52 -2.76 -8.39
CA MET A 95 18.96 -1.60 -9.09
C MET A 95 17.55 -1.25 -8.61
N LEU A 96 16.71 -2.26 -8.35
CA LEU A 96 15.37 -2.06 -7.81
C LEU A 96 15.44 -1.40 -6.43
N LYS A 97 16.27 -1.93 -5.54
CA LYS A 97 16.47 -1.44 -4.17
C LYS A 97 16.91 0.03 -4.14
N GLU A 98 17.90 0.40 -4.95
CA GLU A 98 18.35 1.78 -5.08
C GLU A 98 17.21 2.68 -5.58
N ARG A 99 16.49 2.24 -6.62
CA ARG A 99 15.37 3.00 -7.21
C ARG A 99 14.19 3.18 -6.26
N THR A 100 13.93 2.23 -5.37
CA THR A 100 12.79 2.28 -4.43
C THR A 100 13.16 2.87 -3.07
N MET A 101 14.38 3.37 -2.92
CA MET A 101 14.79 4.04 -1.68
C MET A 101 13.99 5.33 -1.50
N SER A 102 13.41 5.51 -0.32
CA SER A 102 12.74 6.76 0.02
C SER A 102 13.75 7.91 0.06
N ASP A 103 13.37 9.08 -0.48
CA ASP A 103 14.10 10.33 -0.29
C ASP A 103 13.60 11.03 0.99
N PRO A 104 14.34 10.96 2.12
CA PRO A 104 13.92 11.55 3.39
C PRO A 104 13.96 13.08 3.41
N ASP A 105 14.67 13.70 2.45
CA ASP A 105 14.82 15.16 2.36
C ASP A 105 13.75 15.80 1.47
N SER A 106 12.97 14.97 0.75
CA SER A 106 11.87 15.43 -0.10
C SER A 106 10.65 15.90 0.71
N ASN A 107 9.96 16.93 0.20
CA ASN A 107 8.66 17.39 0.72
C ASN A 107 7.61 17.47 -0.41
N PRO A 108 7.15 16.32 -0.95
CA PRO A 108 6.25 16.29 -2.09
C PRO A 108 4.85 16.83 -1.72
N VAL A 109 4.24 17.67 -2.56
CA VAL A 109 2.84 18.09 -2.38
C VAL A 109 1.92 16.90 -2.63
N THR A 110 1.03 16.59 -1.69
CA THR A 110 0.14 15.43 -1.76
C THR A 110 -1.33 15.80 -1.99
N GLY A 111 -2.21 14.82 -2.20
CA GLY A 111 -3.65 15.04 -2.30
C GLY A 111 -4.25 15.59 -1.00
N ALA A 112 -3.77 15.12 0.14
CA ALA A 112 -4.09 15.63 1.47
C ALA A 112 -3.66 17.10 1.64
N ASP A 113 -2.48 17.49 1.14
CA ASP A 113 -2.07 18.91 1.14
C ASP A 113 -3.11 19.74 0.37
N LEU A 114 -3.46 19.34 -0.86
CA LEU A 114 -4.42 20.05 -1.71
C LEU A 114 -5.84 20.09 -1.13
N GLY A 115 -6.27 19.01 -0.47
CA GLY A 115 -7.59 18.88 0.14
C GLY A 115 -7.73 19.54 1.51
N SER A 116 -6.61 19.88 2.17
CA SER A 116 -6.60 20.45 3.52
C SER A 116 -7.06 21.92 3.59
N GLY A 117 -7.15 22.60 2.45
CA GLY A 117 -7.43 24.04 2.39
C GLY A 117 -6.24 24.94 2.77
N PHE A 118 -5.11 24.37 3.22
CA PHE A 118 -3.90 25.13 3.55
C PHE A 118 -3.05 25.52 2.32
N VAL A 119 -3.30 24.92 1.15
CA VAL A 119 -2.56 25.23 -0.10
C VAL A 119 -3.02 26.53 -0.78
N GLN A 120 -4.05 27.22 -0.26
CA GLN A 120 -4.39 28.56 -0.74
C GLN A 120 -3.44 29.62 -0.17
N GLY A 121 -2.32 29.80 -0.86
CA GLY A 121 -1.54 31.04 -0.88
C GLY A 121 -0.70 31.32 0.35
N LYS A 122 0.56 30.89 0.30
CA LYS A 122 1.71 31.76 0.59
C LYS A 122 2.97 31.13 0.03
N ASP A 123 3.72 31.97 -0.70
CA ASP A 123 5.07 31.78 -1.22
C ASP A 123 5.18 31.12 -2.62
N LEU A 124 4.73 31.87 -3.62
CA LEU A 124 5.56 32.19 -4.81
C LEU A 124 6.24 33.54 -4.56
#